data_AF-A0A1E4G6R9-F1
#
_entry.id   AF-A0A1E4G6R9-F1
#
_cell.length_a   1.000
_cell.length_b   1.000
_cell.length_c   1.000
_cell.angle_alpha   90.00
_cell.angle_beta   90.00
_cell.angle_gamma   90.00
#
_symmetry.space_group_name_H-M   'P 1'
#
loop_
_entity.id
_entity.type
_entity.pdbx_description
1 polymer ?
#
loop_
_entity_poly.entity_id
_entity_poly.type
_entity_poly.pdbx_seq_one_letter_code
_entity_poly.pdbx_strand_id
1 'polypeptide(L)' 'MRKQAPVPKSLKHRRIDWRLHVHEKPDPVKVAQIMESHGYHAAVERWGWLSAATVSHLAAEGRKRMGAC' A
#
# COMPACT_ATOMS: atom_id res chain seq x y z
N MET A 1 31.25 39.70 15.39
CA MET A 1 29.90 39.54 15.97
C MET A 1 29.00 38.82 14.96
N ARG A 2 28.63 37.55 15.19
CA ARG A 2 27.68 36.81 14.32
C ARG A 2 26.35 36.70 15.06
N LYS A 3 25.29 37.33 14.53
CA LYS A 3 23.93 37.21 15.06
C LYS A 3 23.41 35.79 14.75
N GLN A 4 23.03 35.03 15.78
CA GLN A 4 22.34 33.75 15.59
C GLN A 4 20.92 34.02 15.08
N ALA A 5 20.53 33.38 13.99
CA ALA A 5 19.16 33.39 13.50
C ALA A 5 18.26 32.58 14.45
N PRO A 6 17.00 32.98 14.68
CA PRO A 6 16.09 32.23 15.53
C PRO A 6 15.74 30.88 14.89
N VAL A 7 15.95 29.80 15.66
CA VAL A 7 15.59 28.43 15.26
C VAL A 7 14.07 28.34 15.07
N PRO A 8 13.56 27.85 13.91
CA PRO A 8 12.13 27.74 13.68
C PRO A 8 11.50 26.72 14.64
N LYS A 9 10.55 27.20 15.47
CA LYS A 9 9.71 26.39 16.35
C LYS A 9 8.68 25.62 15.52
N SER A 10 9.01 24.41 15.06
CA SER A 10 8.06 23.33 14.75
C SER A 10 8.70 22.29 13.83
N LEU A 11 9.70 21.55 14.32
CA LEU A 11 9.85 20.17 13.89
C LEU A 11 8.88 19.36 14.75
N LYS A 12 7.62 19.27 14.31
CA LYS A 12 6.67 18.32 14.88
C LYS A 12 7.36 16.97 14.82
N HIS A 13 7.68 16.42 15.99
CA HIS A 13 8.22 15.08 16.13
C HIS A 13 7.37 14.15 15.26
N ARG A 14 7.91 13.69 14.12
CA ARG A 14 7.36 12.53 13.45
C ARG A 14 7.61 11.38 14.41
N ARG A 15 6.62 11.10 15.25
CA ARG A 15 6.60 9.90 16.07
C ARG A 15 6.64 8.76 15.06
N ILE A 16 7.78 8.08 14.95
CA ILE A 16 7.88 6.86 14.16
C ILE A 16 6.98 5.86 14.89
N ASP A 17 5.79 5.63 14.35
CA ASP A 17 4.94 4.56 14.83
C ASP A 17 5.64 3.25 14.47
N TRP A 18 6.17 2.57 15.48
CA TRP A 18 6.86 1.29 15.31
C TRP A 18 5.88 0.15 14.99
N ARG A 19 4.56 0.41 15.01
CA ARG A 19 3.51 -0.47 14.47
C ARG A 19 3.30 -0.24 12.97
N LEU A 20 4.36 0.08 12.24
CA LEU A 20 4.36 -0.05 10.79
C LEU A 20 4.10 -1.52 10.49
N HIS A 21 2.83 -1.86 10.28
CA HIS A 21 2.42 -3.16 9.79
C HIS A 21 3.02 -3.29 8.39
N VAL A 22 4.22 -3.86 8.30
CA VAL A 22 4.95 -4.05 7.03
C VAL A 22 4.08 -4.81 6.02
N HIS A 23 3.15 -5.61 6.52
CA HIS A 23 2.20 -6.40 5.76
C HIS A 23 0.76 -6.01 6.12
N GLU A 24 0.22 -5.04 5.39
CA GLU A 24 -1.20 -4.71 5.44
C GLU A 24 -2.00 -5.59 4.46
N LYS A 25 -3.27 -5.86 4.81
CA LYS A 25 -4.20 -6.49 3.87
C LYS A 25 -4.48 -5.50 2.75
N PRO A 26 -4.19 -5.84 1.48
CA PRO A 26 -4.40 -4.90 0.39
C PRO A 26 -5.88 -4.76 0.04
N ASP A 27 -6.23 -3.60 -0.48
CA ASP A 27 -7.57 -3.31 -0.99
C ASP A 27 -7.87 -4.20 -2.22
N PRO A 28 -8.94 -5.03 -2.17
CA PRO A 28 -9.36 -5.88 -3.27
C PRO A 28 -9.47 -5.16 -4.62
N VAL A 29 -9.99 -3.93 -4.63
CA VAL A 29 -10.18 -3.15 -5.86
C VAL A 29 -8.83 -2.82 -6.50
N LYS A 30 -7.86 -2.41 -5.68
CA LYS A 30 -6.49 -2.15 -6.14
C LYS A 30 -5.79 -3.40 -6.65
N VAL A 31 -6.03 -4.55 -6.04
CA VAL A 31 -5.51 -5.85 -6.52
C VAL A 31 -6.08 -6.17 -7.91
N ALA A 32 -7.39 -6.01 -8.10
CA ALA A 32 -8.04 -6.22 -9.40
C ALA A 32 -7.48 -5.29 -10.48
N GLN A 33 -7.37 -3.98 -10.22
CA GLN A 33 -6.84 -3.01 -11.17
C GLN A 33 -5.40 -3.32 -11.60
N ILE A 34 -4.53 -3.70 -10.65
CA ILE A 34 -3.14 -4.07 -10.98
C ILE A 34 -3.11 -5.35 -11.81
N MET A 35 -3.94 -6.34 -11.48
CA MET A 35 -4.03 -7.57 -12.24
C MET A 35 -4.52 -7.34 -13.68
N GLU A 36 -5.50 -6.45 -13.88
CA GLU A 36 -6.01 -6.10 -15.22
C GLU A 36 -5.00 -5.30 -16.05
N SER A 37 -4.26 -4.39 -15.41
CA SER A 37 -3.33 -3.49 -16.12
C SER A 37 -1.93 -4.08 -16.36
N HIS A 38 -1.42 -4.90 -15.44
CA HIS A 38 -0.04 -5.42 -15.47
C HIS A 38 0.03 -6.96 -15.50
N GLY A 39 -1.12 -7.63 -15.42
CA GLY A 39 -1.20 -9.09 -15.42
C GLY A 39 -1.05 -9.72 -14.05
N TYR A 40 -1.30 -11.03 -14.01
CA TYR A 40 -1.33 -11.84 -12.80
C TYR A 40 -0.01 -11.84 -12.03
N HIS A 41 1.12 -12.07 -12.70
CA HIS A 41 2.43 -12.19 -12.06
C HIS A 41 2.85 -10.89 -11.36
N ALA A 42 2.62 -9.73 -11.98
CA ALA A 42 2.92 -8.43 -11.39
C ALA A 42 2.12 -8.19 -10.08
N ALA A 43 0.87 -8.62 -10.03
CA ALA A 43 0.07 -8.56 -8.81
C ALA A 43 0.65 -9.47 -7.71
N VAL A 44 0.99 -10.72 -8.04
CA VAL A 44 1.56 -11.67 -7.07
C VAL A 44 2.90 -11.18 -6.50
N GLU A 45 3.80 -10.68 -7.36
CA GLU A 45 5.09 -10.14 -6.91
C GLU A 45 4.92 -8.93 -6.00
N ARG A 46 3.99 -8.02 -6.32
CA ARG A 46 3.70 -6.84 -5.51
C ARG A 46 3.25 -7.19 -4.09
N TRP A 47 2.51 -8.29 -3.95
CA TRP A 47 2.05 -8.81 -2.67
C TRP A 47 2.69 -10.16 -2.35
N GLY A 48 4.00 -10.28 -2.59
CA GLY A 48 4.75 -11.54 -2.45
C GLY A 48 4.76 -12.16 -1.05
N TRP A 49 4.30 -11.45 -0.02
CA TRP A 49 4.06 -11.99 1.33
C TRP A 49 2.69 -12.67 1.49
N LEU A 50 1.81 -12.54 0.50
CA LEU A 50 0.54 -13.27 0.42
C LEU A 50 0.71 -14.49 -0.47
N SER A 51 -0.11 -15.51 -0.24
CA SER A 51 -0.20 -16.63 -1.18
C SER A 51 -0.81 -16.16 -2.51
N ALA A 52 -0.38 -16.78 -3.61
CA ALA A 52 -0.97 -16.60 -4.93
C ALA A 52 -2.50 -16.76 -4.93
N ALA A 53 -3.02 -17.75 -4.20
CA ALA A 53 -4.46 -17.99 -4.05
C ALA A 53 -5.17 -16.82 -3.36
N THR A 54 -4.55 -16.24 -2.32
CA THR A 54 -5.08 -15.07 -1.62
C THR A 54 -5.15 -13.86 -2.56
N VAL A 55 -4.11 -13.62 -3.35
CA VAL A 55 -4.09 -12.52 -4.34
C VAL A 55 -5.19 -12.70 -5.39
N SER A 56 -5.36 -13.92 -5.91
CA SER A 56 -6.45 -14.25 -6.85
C SER A 56 -7.84 -14.01 -6.25
N HIS A 57 -8.05 -14.41 -4.99
CA HIS A 57 -9.32 -14.20 -4.31
C HIS A 57 -9.63 -12.71 -4.13
N LEU A 58 -8.64 -11.92 -3.72
CA LEU A 58 -8.77 -10.47 -3.58
C LEU A 58 -9.04 -9.79 -4.93
N ALA A 59 -8.39 -10.24 -6.00
CA ALA A 59 -8.67 -9.73 -7.35
C ALA A 59 -10.11 -10.03 -7.79
N ALA A 60 -10.61 -11.23 -7.51
CA ALA A 60 -12.00 -11.60 -7.81
C ALA A 60 -13.00 -10.78 -6.98
N GLU A 61 -12.72 -10.54 -5.69
CA GLU A 61 -13.51 -9.66 -4.85
C GLU A 61 -13.49 -8.20 -5.36
N GLY A 62 -12.33 -7.70 -5.78
CA GLY A 62 -12.18 -6.38 -6.38
C GLY A 62 -13.00 -6.20 -7.64
N ARG A 63 -12.97 -7.17 -8.56
CA ARG A 63 -13.78 -7.17 -9.79
C ARG A 63 -15.29 -7.08 -9.50
N LYS A 64 -15.77 -7.86 -8.52
CA LYS A 64 -17.16 -7.77 -8.04
C LYS A 64 -17.51 -6.37 -7.53
N ARG A 65 -16.61 -5.74 -6.76
CA ARG A 65 -16.82 -4.38 -6.22
C ARG A 65 -16.80 -3.30 -7.30
N MET A 66 -16.08 -3.53 -8.40
CA MET A 66 -16.03 -2.64 -9.57
C MET A 66 -17.24 -2.80 -10.49
N GLY A 67 -18.09 -3.82 -10.30
CA GLY A 67 -19.17 -4.15 -11.21
C GLY A 67 -18.70 -4.87 -12.49
N ALA A 68 -17.45 -5.34 -12.52
CA ALA A 68 -16.94 -6.19 -13.58
C ALA A 68 -17.41 -7.63 -13.30
N CYS A 69 -18.58 -7.98 -13.85
CA CYS A 69 -19.11 -9.34 -13.90
C CYS A 69 -18.59 -10.07 -15.13
#